data_AF-A0A9E0EM04-F1
#
_entry.id   AF-A0A9E0EM04-F1
#
_cell.length_a   1.000
_cell.length_b   1.000
_cell.length_c   1.000
_cell.angle_alpha   90.00
_cell.angle_beta   90.00
_cell.angle_gamma   90.00
#
_symmetry.space_group_name_H-M   'P 1'
#
loop_
_entity.id
_entity.type
_entity.pdbx_description
1 polymer ?
#
loop_
_entity_poly.entity_id
_entity_poly.type
_entity_poly.pdbx_seq_one_letter_code
_entity_poly.pdbx_strand_id
1 'polypeptide(L)'
;MKDWFKALFGYTAGNILSVLSFVFAAAVFYTVFWLYGVETEPVLYATLISAVILLIVFVLRFSSVYKKHKRLEKIKNDAEYAVLKLPDYEDPIKKDLADIAEKMSALKTDAETRMNRKYSDSADYFTLWAHQIKTPIAAMRLLLQTDCSPENDELEEQLFKIEQYVEMVLQYIRSDSISSDLEIKSYDLGGIVRAAVKKYRTQFLRKKTKIVVGNID
;
A
#
# COMPACT_ATOMS: atom_id res chain seq x y z
N MET A 1 27.57 0.76 2.26
CA MET A 1 28.83 1.04 1.52
C MET A 1 28.64 1.23 0.01
N LYS A 2 27.56 0.73 -0.61
CA LYS A 2 27.35 0.76 -2.07
C LYS A 2 26.75 2.08 -2.60
N ASP A 3 26.09 2.86 -1.74
CA ASP A 3 25.29 4.02 -2.15
C ASP A 3 26.12 5.30 -2.33
N TRP A 4 27.22 5.43 -1.57
CA TRP A 4 28.17 6.54 -1.73
C TRP A 4 28.92 6.48 -3.06
N PHE A 5 29.26 5.27 -3.56
CA PHE A 5 29.89 5.09 -4.88
C PHE A 5 28.97 5.46 -6.04
N LYS A 6 27.68 5.10 -5.96
CA LYS A 6 26.70 5.48 -7.00
C LYS A 6 26.47 6.99 -7.03
N ALA A 7 26.41 7.63 -5.86
CA ALA A 7 26.32 9.08 -5.76
C ALA A 7 27.59 9.78 -6.30
N LEU A 8 28.76 9.19 -6.07
CA LEU A 8 30.03 9.67 -6.58
C LEU A 8 30.10 9.57 -8.12
N PHE A 9 29.69 8.43 -8.69
CA PHE A 9 29.69 8.19 -10.13
C PHE A 9 28.67 9.06 -10.89
N GLY A 10 27.49 9.28 -10.32
CA GLY A 10 26.48 10.18 -10.89
C GLY A 10 26.90 11.65 -10.89
N TYR A 11 27.70 12.08 -9.91
CA TYR A 11 28.22 13.45 -9.83
C TYR A 11 29.44 13.67 -10.72
N THR A 12 30.35 12.69 -10.83
CA THR A 12 31.49 12.79 -11.74
C THR A 12 31.04 12.87 -13.19
N ALA A 13 29.96 12.21 -13.59
CA ALA A 13 29.43 12.27 -14.96
C ALA A 13 28.95 13.68 -15.36
N GLY A 14 28.39 14.47 -14.44
CA GLY A 14 27.89 15.82 -14.73
C GLY A 14 28.95 16.92 -14.76
N ASN A 15 30.09 16.73 -14.09
CA ASN A 15 31.18 17.72 -14.00
C ASN A 15 32.51 17.20 -14.57
N ILE A 16 32.50 16.07 -15.29
CA ILE A 16 33.70 15.48 -15.90
C ILE A 16 34.34 16.46 -16.89
N LEU A 17 33.52 17.28 -17.52
CA LEU A 17 33.94 18.32 -18.46
C LEU A 17 34.79 19.41 -17.80
N SER A 18 34.47 19.80 -16.56
CA SER A 18 35.26 20.79 -15.81
C SER A 18 36.61 20.22 -15.35
N VAL A 19 36.63 18.94 -14.96
CA VAL A 19 37.88 18.25 -14.57
C VAL A 19 38.77 18.03 -15.80
N LEU A 20 38.19 17.59 -16.92
CA LEU A 20 38.90 17.43 -18.20
C LEU A 20 39.46 18.76 -18.72
N SER A 21 38.67 19.85 -18.65
CA SER A 21 39.11 21.18 -19.07
C SER A 21 40.31 21.67 -18.25
N PHE A 22 40.34 21.39 -16.94
CA PHE A 22 41.47 21.75 -16.08
C PHE A 22 42.73 20.94 -16.38
N VAL A 23 42.60 19.61 -16.55
CA VAL A 23 43.73 18.74 -16.91
C VAL A 23 44.31 19.13 -18.26
N PHE A 24 43.45 19.48 -19.23
CA PHE A 24 43.87 19.98 -20.53
C PHE A 24 44.63 21.30 -20.43
N ALA A 25 44.11 22.27 -19.66
CA ALA A 25 44.80 23.54 -19.43
C ALA A 25 46.19 23.34 -18.79
N ALA A 26 46.30 22.49 -17.78
CA ALA A 26 47.57 22.17 -17.13
C ALA A 26 48.58 21.52 -18.09
N ALA A 27 48.12 20.62 -18.97
CA ALA A 27 48.95 19.98 -19.98
C ALA A 27 49.46 20.99 -21.03
N VAL A 28 48.62 21.94 -21.45
CA VAL A 28 49.02 23.02 -22.37
C VAL A 28 50.09 23.90 -21.73
N PHE A 29 49.89 24.35 -20.49
CA PHE A 29 50.89 25.16 -19.77
C PHE A 29 52.22 24.42 -19.60
N TYR A 30 52.18 23.15 -19.21
CA TYR A 30 53.40 22.34 -19.08
C TYR A 30 54.17 22.22 -20.40
N THR A 31 53.45 21.97 -21.51
CA THR A 31 54.05 21.82 -22.84
C THR A 31 54.68 23.13 -23.34
N VAL A 32 54.03 24.27 -23.10
CA VAL A 32 54.55 25.60 -23.48
C VAL A 32 55.85 25.93 -22.74
N PHE A 33 55.89 25.69 -21.43
CA PHE A 33 57.08 25.97 -20.62
C PHE A 33 58.25 25.02 -20.92
N TRP A 34 57.97 23.76 -21.22
CA TRP A 34 58.98 22.80 -21.68
C TRP A 34 59.62 23.23 -23.00
N LEU A 35 58.82 23.73 -23.95
CA LEU A 35 59.30 24.20 -25.24
C LEU A 35 60.17 25.47 -25.14
N TYR A 36 59.92 26.31 -24.14
CA TYR A 36 60.69 27.53 -23.86
C TYR A 36 62.00 27.29 -23.09
N GLY A 37 62.24 26.08 -22.58
CA GLY A 37 63.48 25.72 -21.87
C GLY A 37 63.70 26.44 -20.53
N VAL A 38 62.62 26.96 -19.92
CA VAL A 38 62.63 27.67 -18.64
C VAL A 38 62.58 26.66 -17.48
N GLU A 39 63.18 27.00 -16.34
CA GLU A 39 63.09 26.20 -15.11
C GLU A 39 61.62 25.87 -14.79
N THR A 40 61.29 24.58 -14.67
CA THR A 40 59.92 24.08 -14.56
C THR A 40 59.35 24.17 -13.14
N GLU A 41 60.15 24.60 -12.16
CA GLU A 41 59.75 24.73 -10.76
C GLU A 41 58.52 25.63 -10.54
N PRO A 42 58.39 26.82 -11.15
CA PRO A 42 57.25 27.71 -10.93
C PRO A 42 55.91 27.11 -11.44
N VAL A 43 55.96 26.32 -12.51
CA VAL A 43 54.79 25.64 -13.07
C VAL A 43 54.32 24.53 -12.12
N LEU A 44 55.26 23.82 -11.50
CA LEU A 44 54.95 22.80 -10.52
C LEU A 44 54.26 23.39 -9.28
N TYR A 45 54.71 24.55 -8.80
CA TYR A 45 54.03 25.25 -7.68
C TYR A 45 52.63 25.77 -8.07
N ALA A 46 52.48 26.37 -9.26
CA ALA A 46 51.18 26.89 -9.72
C ALA A 46 50.14 25.77 -9.94
N THR A 47 50.57 24.63 -10.47
CA THR A 47 49.69 23.45 -10.64
C THR A 47 49.30 22.83 -9.31
N LEU A 48 50.21 22.80 -8.33
CA LEU A 48 49.92 22.28 -6.98
C LEU A 48 48.91 23.17 -6.25
N ILE A 49 49.07 24.51 -6.30
CA ILE A 49 48.14 25.46 -5.67
C ILE A 49 46.74 25.36 -6.30
N SER A 50 46.67 25.32 -7.63
CA SER A 50 45.39 25.19 -8.33
C SER A 50 44.70 23.85 -8.08
N ALA A 51 45.45 22.75 -7.94
CA ALA A 51 44.91 21.46 -7.53
C ALA A 51 44.29 21.49 -6.12
N VAL A 52 44.92 22.18 -5.16
CA VAL A 52 44.37 22.33 -3.80
C VAL A 52 43.06 23.13 -3.82
N ILE A 53 42.99 24.22 -4.58
CA ILE A 53 41.76 25.03 -4.71
C ILE A 53 40.62 24.20 -5.30
N LEU A 54 40.89 23.41 -6.34
CA LEU A 54 39.89 22.51 -6.91
C LEU A 54 39.42 21.45 -5.93
N LEU A 55 40.33 20.87 -5.14
CA LEU A 55 39.97 19.90 -4.12
C LEU A 55 39.01 20.52 -3.09
N ILE A 56 39.24 21.76 -2.67
CA ILE A 56 38.36 22.48 -1.74
C ILE A 56 36.97 22.70 -2.37
N VAL A 57 36.90 23.20 -3.61
CA VAL A 57 35.63 23.40 -4.31
C VAL A 57 34.88 22.08 -4.50
N PHE A 58 35.62 21.00 -4.84
CA PHE A 58 35.07 19.66 -4.99
C PHE A 58 34.46 19.17 -3.67
N VAL A 59 35.17 19.29 -2.55
CA VAL A 59 34.69 18.87 -1.23
C VAL A 59 33.46 19.68 -0.79
N LEU A 60 33.45 21.00 -0.99
CA LEU A 60 32.30 21.86 -0.64
C LEU A 60 31.05 21.50 -1.45
N ARG A 61 31.19 21.33 -2.78
CA ARG A 61 30.06 20.94 -3.63
C ARG A 61 29.62 19.50 -3.37
N PHE A 62 30.56 18.58 -3.16
CA PHE A 62 30.26 17.20 -2.81
C PHE A 62 29.47 17.11 -1.51
N SER A 63 29.87 17.88 -0.48
CA SER A 63 29.14 17.95 0.79
C SER A 63 27.71 18.45 0.61
N SER A 64 27.48 19.44 -0.25
CA SER A 64 26.14 19.96 -0.56
C SER A 64 25.26 18.91 -1.24
N VAL A 65 25.79 18.21 -2.25
CA VAL A 65 25.05 17.17 -2.98
C VAL A 65 24.80 15.93 -2.13
N TYR A 66 25.76 15.52 -1.30
CA TYR A 66 25.60 14.40 -0.39
C TYR A 66 24.52 14.68 0.68
N LYS A 67 24.50 15.90 1.22
CA LYS A 67 23.41 16.34 2.13
C LYS A 67 22.04 16.32 1.43
N LYS A 68 21.96 16.69 0.15
CA LYS A 68 20.72 16.62 -0.65
C LYS A 68 20.28 15.17 -0.84
N HIS A 69 21.18 14.27 -1.26
CA HIS A 69 20.86 12.87 -1.51
C HIS A 69 20.40 12.15 -0.23
N LYS A 70 21.12 12.34 0.88
CA LYS A 70 20.76 11.72 2.17
C LYS A 70 19.44 12.24 2.76
N ARG A 71 19.03 13.47 2.42
CA ARG A 71 17.71 14.01 2.80
C ARG A 71 16.60 13.47 1.92
N LEU A 72 16.84 13.33 0.61
CA LEU A 72 15.89 12.69 -0.31
C LEU A 72 15.65 11.22 0.02
N GLU A 73 16.69 10.50 0.43
CA GLU A 73 16.59 9.11 0.89
C GLU A 73 15.79 9.00 2.20
N LYS A 74 15.95 9.95 3.13
CA LYS A 74 15.10 10.04 4.32
C LYS A 74 13.64 10.36 3.98
N ILE A 75 13.38 11.29 3.07
CA ILE A 75 12.01 11.64 2.64
C ILE A 75 11.34 10.47 1.90
N LYS A 76 12.10 9.69 1.13
CA LYS A 76 11.60 8.47 0.49
C LYS A 76 11.19 7.41 1.52
N ASN A 77 11.92 7.30 2.61
CA ASN A 77 11.62 6.36 3.69
C ASN A 77 10.50 6.89 4.63
N ASP A 78 10.39 8.22 4.78
CA ASP A 78 9.33 8.91 5.53
C ASP A 78 8.12 9.28 4.65
N ALA A 79 8.01 8.72 3.43
CA ALA A 79 6.96 9.04 2.45
C ALA A 79 5.55 8.71 2.93
N GLU A 80 5.40 8.02 4.06
CA GLU A 80 4.12 7.82 4.73
C GLU A 80 3.68 9.04 5.58
N TYR A 81 4.59 9.98 5.91
CA TYR A 81 4.31 11.11 6.82
C TYR A 81 4.80 12.50 6.36
N ALA A 82 5.67 12.60 5.36
CA ALA A 82 6.41 13.84 5.06
C ALA A 82 5.77 14.79 4.02
N VAL A 83 4.45 14.85 3.90
CA VAL A 83 3.79 15.81 2.98
C VAL A 83 3.82 17.26 3.50
N LEU A 84 4.09 17.53 4.79
CA LEU A 84 3.76 18.85 5.36
C LEU A 84 4.88 19.71 5.96
N LYS A 85 6.17 19.36 5.86
CA LYS A 85 7.24 20.21 6.42
C LYS A 85 8.48 20.30 5.52
N LEU A 86 8.34 20.99 4.39
CA LEU A 86 9.49 21.49 3.64
C LEU A 86 9.87 22.88 4.19
N PRO A 87 11.08 23.09 4.74
CA PRO A 87 11.53 24.41 5.15
C PRO A 87 11.80 25.29 3.92
N ASP A 88 11.44 26.55 4.11
CA ASP A 88 11.42 27.64 3.14
C ASP A 88 12.79 27.83 2.46
N TYR A 89 12.80 27.74 1.14
CA TYR A 89 13.92 28.25 0.33
C TYR A 89 13.43 28.48 -1.09
N GLU A 90 13.70 29.67 -1.61
CA GLU A 90 13.34 30.24 -2.93
C GLU A 90 13.92 29.44 -4.12
N ASP A 91 13.47 28.20 -4.36
CA ASP A 91 13.89 27.39 -5.51
C ASP A 91 12.65 26.92 -6.30
N PRO A 92 12.47 27.33 -7.58
CA PRO A 92 11.32 26.95 -8.39
C PRO A 92 11.08 25.43 -8.46
N ILE A 93 12.14 24.64 -8.35
CA ILE A 93 12.07 23.16 -8.38
C ILE A 93 11.29 22.60 -7.16
N LYS A 94 11.31 23.27 -6.01
CA LYS A 94 10.55 22.82 -4.82
C LYS A 94 9.05 23.08 -4.95
N LYS A 95 8.65 24.16 -5.62
CA LYS A 95 7.23 24.47 -5.88
C LYS A 95 6.62 23.37 -6.75
N ASP A 96 7.31 23.00 -7.82
CA ASP A 96 6.87 21.91 -8.68
C ASP A 96 6.76 20.58 -7.91
N LEU A 97 7.69 20.30 -7.00
CA LEU A 97 7.63 19.11 -6.14
C LEU A 97 6.46 19.15 -5.15
N ALA A 98 6.15 20.30 -4.55
CA ALA A 98 5.00 20.47 -3.65
C ALA A 98 3.68 20.29 -4.41
N ASP A 99 3.54 20.90 -5.59
CA ASP A 99 2.37 20.76 -6.45
C ASP A 99 2.16 19.29 -6.89
N ILE A 100 3.24 18.56 -7.19
CA ILE A 100 3.18 17.13 -7.51
C ILE A 100 2.73 16.31 -6.28
N ALA A 101 3.27 16.61 -5.10
CA ALA A 101 2.90 15.91 -3.87
C ALA A 101 1.43 16.14 -3.50
N GLU A 102 0.95 17.39 -3.61
CA GLU A 102 -0.45 17.74 -3.38
C GLU A 102 -1.36 17.01 -4.38
N LYS A 103 -1.04 17.07 -5.68
CA LYS A 103 -1.79 16.32 -6.71
C LYS A 103 -1.81 14.82 -6.43
N MET A 104 -0.70 14.23 -6.02
CA MET A 104 -0.63 12.81 -5.69
C MET A 104 -1.48 12.46 -4.47
N SER A 105 -1.46 13.30 -3.44
CA SER A 105 -2.29 13.11 -2.25
C SER A 105 -3.78 13.24 -2.59
N ALA A 106 -4.16 14.23 -3.41
CA ALA A 106 -5.53 14.40 -3.89
C ALA A 106 -6.00 13.20 -4.71
N LEU A 107 -5.17 12.70 -5.63
CA LEU A 107 -5.46 11.50 -6.43
C LEU A 107 -5.61 10.25 -5.56
N LYS A 108 -4.79 10.11 -4.52
CA LYS A 108 -4.89 9.00 -3.55
C LYS A 108 -6.21 9.07 -2.79
N THR A 109 -6.52 10.21 -2.18
CA THR A 109 -7.78 10.41 -1.43
C THR A 109 -9.00 10.20 -2.31
N ASP A 110 -8.97 10.68 -3.55
CA ASP A 110 -10.04 10.48 -4.54
C ASP A 110 -10.18 9.01 -4.97
N ALA A 111 -9.06 8.29 -5.13
CA ALA A 111 -9.07 6.85 -5.38
C ALA A 111 -9.65 6.05 -4.19
N GLU A 112 -9.24 6.37 -2.97
CA GLU A 112 -9.77 5.77 -1.73
C GLU A 112 -11.26 6.07 -1.58
N THR A 113 -11.69 7.31 -1.84
CA THR A 113 -13.10 7.71 -1.80
C THR A 113 -13.93 6.95 -2.84
N ARG A 114 -13.44 6.83 -4.07
CA ARG A 114 -14.10 6.04 -5.13
C ARG A 114 -14.22 4.57 -4.75
N MET A 115 -13.16 4.00 -4.20
CA MET A 115 -13.15 2.61 -3.75
C MET A 115 -14.19 2.42 -2.64
N ASN A 116 -14.18 3.28 -1.62
CA ASN A 116 -15.10 3.19 -0.49
C ASN A 116 -16.57 3.35 -0.93
N ARG A 117 -16.85 4.26 -1.87
CA ARG A 117 -18.19 4.40 -2.48
C ARG A 117 -18.61 3.12 -3.19
N LYS A 118 -17.75 2.55 -4.06
CA LYS A 118 -18.06 1.28 -4.75
C LYS A 118 -18.33 0.13 -3.78
N TYR A 119 -17.59 0.05 -2.67
CA TYR A 119 -17.84 -0.94 -1.63
C TYR A 119 -19.20 -0.72 -0.96
N SER A 120 -19.51 0.52 -0.54
CA SER A 120 -20.81 0.86 0.04
C SER A 120 -21.96 0.54 -0.90
N ASP A 121 -21.89 0.99 -2.16
CA ASP A 121 -22.92 0.74 -3.18
C ASP A 121 -23.12 -0.77 -3.40
N SER A 122 -22.03 -1.56 -3.41
CA SER A 122 -22.11 -3.02 -3.55
C SER A 122 -22.78 -3.66 -2.33
N ALA A 123 -22.43 -3.20 -1.11
CA ALA A 123 -23.02 -3.72 0.12
C ALA A 123 -24.53 -3.43 0.20
N ASP A 124 -24.94 -2.22 -0.17
CA ASP A 124 -26.35 -1.82 -0.24
C ASP A 124 -27.11 -2.64 -1.27
N TYR A 125 -26.52 -2.82 -2.46
CA TYR A 125 -27.08 -3.66 -3.52
C TYR A 125 -27.31 -5.10 -3.05
N PHE A 126 -26.32 -5.73 -2.44
CA PHE A 126 -26.46 -7.10 -1.96
C PHE A 126 -27.42 -7.22 -0.76
N THR A 127 -27.52 -6.19 0.08
CA THR A 127 -28.51 -6.15 1.18
C THR A 127 -29.93 -6.13 0.63
N LEU A 128 -30.20 -5.30 -0.39
CA LEU A 128 -31.50 -5.27 -1.06
C LEU A 128 -31.81 -6.61 -1.74
N TRP A 129 -30.84 -7.16 -2.49
CA TRP A 129 -30.97 -8.46 -3.15
C TRP A 129 -31.27 -9.58 -2.15
N ALA A 130 -30.62 -9.57 -0.98
CA ALA A 130 -30.86 -10.55 0.06
C ALA A 130 -32.26 -10.44 0.69
N HIS A 131 -32.81 -9.23 0.81
CA HIS A 131 -34.21 -9.07 1.21
C HIS A 131 -35.15 -9.63 0.13
N GLN A 132 -34.86 -9.34 -1.14
CA GLN A 132 -35.66 -9.81 -2.28
C GLN A 132 -35.66 -11.32 -2.43
N ILE A 133 -34.54 -12.01 -2.21
CA ILE A 133 -34.45 -13.48 -2.36
C ILE A 133 -35.09 -14.23 -1.18
N LYS A 134 -35.18 -13.61 0.01
CA LYS A 134 -35.84 -14.21 1.18
C LYS A 134 -37.35 -14.39 0.97
N THR A 135 -38.01 -13.47 0.28
CA THR A 135 -39.46 -13.52 0.02
C THR A 135 -39.91 -14.72 -0.82
N PRO A 136 -39.36 -14.99 -2.02
CA PRO A 136 -39.72 -16.16 -2.81
C PRO A 136 -39.29 -17.46 -2.13
N ILE A 137 -38.17 -17.46 -1.38
CA ILE A 137 -37.78 -18.60 -0.55
C ILE A 137 -38.85 -18.94 0.48
N ALA A 138 -39.37 -17.93 1.20
CA ALA A 138 -40.45 -18.13 2.17
C ALA A 138 -41.73 -18.62 1.48
N ALA A 139 -42.08 -18.09 0.30
CA ALA A 139 -43.21 -18.56 -0.49
C ALA A 139 -43.05 -20.02 -0.92
N MET A 140 -41.87 -20.42 -1.43
CA MET A 140 -41.58 -21.81 -1.78
C MET A 140 -41.66 -22.73 -0.56
N ARG A 141 -41.18 -22.29 0.61
CA ARG A 141 -41.30 -23.06 1.85
C ARG A 141 -42.76 -23.31 2.22
N LEU A 142 -43.64 -22.31 2.09
CA LEU A 142 -45.07 -22.46 2.34
C LEU A 142 -45.74 -23.41 1.35
N LEU A 143 -45.40 -23.31 0.06
CA LEU A 143 -45.92 -24.21 -0.98
C LEU A 143 -45.52 -25.67 -0.72
N LEU A 144 -44.26 -25.91 -0.36
CA LEU A 144 -43.75 -27.24 -0.07
C LEU A 144 -44.34 -27.84 1.22
N GLN A 145 -44.85 -27.01 2.14
CA GLN A 145 -45.56 -27.47 3.34
C GLN A 145 -47.01 -27.89 3.07
N THR A 146 -47.57 -27.56 1.89
CA THR A 146 -48.99 -27.78 1.60
C THR A 146 -49.30 -29.23 1.24
N ASP A 147 -48.35 -29.95 0.62
CA ASP A 147 -48.52 -31.35 0.23
C ASP A 147 -47.36 -32.22 0.77
N CYS A 148 -47.68 -33.26 1.56
CA CYS A 148 -46.69 -34.23 2.03
C CYS A 148 -46.42 -35.29 0.95
N SER A 149 -45.53 -35.00 0.00
CA SER A 149 -45.04 -35.95 -1.00
C SER A 149 -43.54 -36.21 -0.83
N PRO A 150 -43.02 -37.40 -1.21
CA PRO A 150 -41.58 -37.68 -1.17
C PRO A 150 -40.76 -36.73 -2.05
N GLU A 151 -41.33 -36.24 -3.16
CA GLU A 151 -40.69 -35.24 -4.03
C GLU A 151 -40.59 -33.88 -3.35
N ASN A 152 -41.59 -33.48 -2.57
CA ASN A 152 -41.58 -32.24 -1.80
C ASN A 152 -40.52 -32.26 -0.68
N ASP A 153 -40.26 -33.41 -0.07
CA ASP A 153 -39.19 -33.58 0.93
C ASP A 153 -37.79 -33.36 0.34
N GLU A 154 -37.55 -33.81 -0.90
CA GLU A 154 -36.28 -33.55 -1.60
C GLU A 154 -36.13 -32.08 -1.97
N LEU A 155 -37.21 -31.45 -2.46
CA LEU A 155 -37.25 -30.02 -2.79
C LEU A 155 -37.05 -29.14 -1.55
N GLU A 156 -37.62 -29.50 -0.40
CA GLU A 156 -37.43 -28.78 0.87
C GLU A 156 -35.96 -28.80 1.31
N GLU A 157 -35.25 -29.91 1.06
CA GLU A 157 -33.82 -30.00 1.36
C GLU A 157 -32.99 -29.04 0.50
N GLN A 158 -33.29 -28.98 -0.79
CA GLN A 158 -32.59 -28.07 -1.70
C GLN A 158 -32.90 -26.61 -1.35
N LEU A 159 -34.14 -26.30 -1.01
CA LEU A 159 -34.54 -24.98 -0.55
C LEU A 159 -33.80 -24.58 0.74
N PHE A 160 -33.66 -25.50 1.70
CA PHE A 160 -32.88 -25.24 2.92
C PHE A 160 -31.40 -24.96 2.61
N LYS A 161 -30.80 -25.65 1.63
CA LYS A 161 -29.42 -25.39 1.21
C LYS A 161 -29.28 -23.99 0.59
N ILE A 162 -30.22 -23.62 -0.29
CA ILE A 162 -30.28 -22.27 -0.88
C ILE A 162 -30.35 -21.21 0.21
N GLU A 163 -31.20 -21.40 1.22
CA GLU A 163 -31.26 -20.51 2.38
C GLU A 163 -29.93 -20.37 3.12
N GLN A 164 -29.21 -21.48 3.35
CA GLN A 164 -27.91 -21.39 4.01
C GLN A 164 -26.87 -20.66 3.15
N TYR A 165 -26.89 -20.83 1.83
CA TYR A 165 -25.99 -20.11 0.93
C TYR A 165 -26.30 -18.60 0.90
N VAL A 166 -27.57 -18.21 0.91
CA VAL A 166 -27.97 -16.80 1.03
C VAL A 166 -27.52 -16.22 2.37
N GLU A 167 -27.72 -16.96 3.47
CA GLU A 167 -27.31 -16.51 4.80
C GLU A 167 -25.79 -16.37 4.93
N MET A 168 -25.02 -17.26 4.30
CA MET A 168 -23.55 -17.16 4.25
C MET A 168 -23.09 -15.89 3.53
N VAL A 169 -23.72 -15.54 2.39
CA VAL A 169 -23.40 -14.30 1.67
C VAL A 169 -23.72 -13.07 2.52
N LEU A 170 -24.85 -13.06 3.22
CA LEU A 170 -25.21 -11.99 4.15
C LEU A 170 -24.20 -11.82 5.29
N GLN A 171 -23.77 -12.93 5.89
CA GLN A 171 -22.75 -12.92 6.94
C GLN A 171 -21.43 -12.37 6.42
N TYR A 172 -21.03 -12.73 5.20
CA TYR A 172 -19.82 -12.23 4.57
C TYR A 172 -19.88 -10.71 4.37
N ILE A 173 -20.98 -10.19 3.82
CA ILE A 173 -21.16 -8.74 3.61
C ILE A 173 -21.14 -7.98 4.93
N ARG A 174 -21.77 -8.52 5.98
CA ARG A 174 -21.74 -7.93 7.32
C ARG A 174 -20.37 -8.02 7.99
N SER A 175 -19.55 -9.03 7.66
CA SER A 175 -18.29 -9.29 8.35
C SER A 175 -17.33 -8.11 8.35
N ASP A 176 -17.38 -7.28 7.31
CA ASP A 176 -16.51 -6.11 7.17
C ASP A 176 -16.92 -4.96 8.12
N SER A 177 -18.20 -4.92 8.54
CA SER A 177 -18.76 -3.93 9.47
C SER A 177 -19.02 -4.47 10.89
N ILE A 178 -18.65 -5.71 11.19
CA ILE A 178 -18.89 -6.34 12.52
C ILE A 178 -18.21 -5.57 13.66
N SER A 179 -17.07 -4.91 13.40
CA SER A 179 -16.22 -4.31 14.44
C SER A 179 -16.92 -3.26 15.31
N SER A 180 -17.99 -2.63 14.83
CA SER A 180 -18.76 -1.63 15.59
C SER A 180 -20.06 -2.15 16.21
N ASP A 181 -20.53 -3.37 15.88
CA ASP A 181 -21.85 -3.89 16.22
C ASP A 181 -21.79 -5.09 17.22
N LEU A 182 -20.63 -5.32 17.83
CA LEU A 182 -20.42 -6.40 18.80
C LEU A 182 -20.76 -5.96 20.23
N GLU A 183 -21.72 -6.65 20.85
CA GLU A 183 -22.04 -6.51 22.27
C GLU A 183 -21.44 -7.67 23.08
N ILE A 184 -20.43 -7.39 23.91
CA ILE A 184 -19.78 -8.40 24.76
C ILE A 184 -20.58 -8.57 26.04
N LYS A 185 -21.28 -9.71 26.16
CA LYS A 185 -22.06 -10.10 27.34
C LYS A 185 -21.86 -11.58 27.66
N SER A 186 -22.19 -11.99 28.88
CA SER A 186 -22.23 -13.40 29.27
C SER A 186 -23.51 -14.06 28.72
N TYR A 187 -23.37 -15.24 28.10
CA TYR A 187 -24.48 -15.99 27.49
C TYR A 187 -24.41 -17.47 27.89
N ASP A 188 -25.58 -18.12 28.01
CA ASP A 188 -25.69 -19.58 28.17
C ASP A 188 -25.30 -20.28 26.86
N LEU A 189 -24.11 -20.89 26.84
CA LEU A 189 -23.59 -21.58 25.68
C LEU A 189 -24.43 -22.84 25.36
N GLY A 190 -24.95 -23.53 26.37
CA GLY A 190 -25.81 -24.70 26.18
C GLY A 190 -27.10 -24.34 25.45
N GLY A 191 -27.71 -23.21 25.78
CA GLY A 191 -28.87 -22.66 25.07
C GLY A 191 -28.60 -22.38 23.60
N ILE A 192 -27.48 -21.73 23.30
CA ILE A 192 -27.06 -21.40 21.92
C ILE A 192 -26.81 -22.67 21.11
N VAL A 193 -26.06 -23.62 21.66
CA VAL A 193 -25.75 -24.88 20.96
C VAL A 193 -27.02 -25.69 20.70
N ARG A 194 -27.93 -25.80 21.68
CA ARG A 194 -29.22 -26.49 21.48
C ARG A 194 -30.06 -25.83 20.37
N ALA A 195 -30.10 -24.50 20.32
CA ALA A 195 -30.79 -23.77 19.27
C ALA A 195 -30.17 -24.05 17.89
N ALA A 196 -28.84 -24.04 17.80
CA ALA A 196 -28.12 -24.35 16.57
C ALA A 196 -28.40 -25.78 16.08
N VAL A 197 -28.35 -26.79 16.97
CA VAL A 197 -28.65 -28.19 16.62
C VAL A 197 -30.11 -28.35 16.18
N LYS A 198 -31.05 -27.66 16.85
CA LYS A 198 -32.49 -27.71 16.51
C LYS A 198 -32.76 -27.21 15.09
N LYS A 199 -32.01 -26.22 14.59
CA LYS A 199 -32.13 -25.71 13.21
C LYS A 199 -31.91 -26.79 12.15
N TYR A 200 -31.02 -27.76 12.42
CA TYR A 200 -30.65 -28.82 11.48
C TYR A 200 -31.33 -30.18 11.78
N ARG A 201 -32.32 -30.23 12.70
CA ARG A 201 -32.93 -31.50 13.16
C ARG A 201 -33.40 -32.40 12.01
N THR A 202 -34.01 -31.80 10.98
CA THR A 202 -34.61 -32.54 9.86
C THR A 202 -33.53 -33.27 9.05
N GLN A 203 -32.35 -32.69 8.93
CA GLN A 203 -31.21 -33.32 8.25
C GLN A 203 -30.64 -34.48 9.06
N PHE A 204 -30.53 -34.33 10.39
CA PHE A 204 -30.04 -35.40 11.25
C PHE A 204 -30.99 -36.60 11.27
N LEU A 205 -32.30 -36.35 11.27
CA LEU A 205 -33.31 -37.39 11.17
C LEU A 205 -33.18 -38.17 9.85
N ARG A 206 -33.07 -37.45 8.72
CA ARG A 206 -32.94 -38.06 7.38
C ARG A 206 -31.65 -38.85 7.20
N LYS A 207 -30.52 -38.32 7.69
CA LYS A 207 -29.22 -39.00 7.65
C LYS A 207 -29.06 -40.07 8.74
N LYS A 208 -30.07 -40.29 9.58
CA LYS A 208 -30.07 -41.22 10.73
C LYS A 208 -28.85 -41.03 11.63
N THR A 209 -28.43 -39.78 11.82
CA THR A 209 -27.25 -39.43 12.62
C THR A 209 -27.68 -38.95 14.01
N LYS A 210 -27.14 -39.55 15.06
CA LYS A 210 -27.40 -39.14 16.44
C LYS A 210 -26.38 -38.08 16.86
N ILE A 211 -26.85 -36.95 17.38
CA ILE A 211 -26.00 -35.94 18.00
C ILE A 211 -26.00 -36.15 19.52
N VAL A 212 -24.79 -36.10 20.09
CA VAL A 212 -24.57 -36.05 21.53
C VAL A 212 -23.94 -34.69 21.83
N VAL A 213 -24.64 -33.86 22.58
CA VAL A 213 -24.12 -32.60 23.10
C VAL A 213 -23.47 -32.92 24.45
N GLY A 214 -22.19 -32.59 24.62
CA GLY A 214 -21.43 -32.80 25.86
C GLY A 214 -21.91 -31.89 27.00
N ASN A 215 -21.15 -31.83 28.11
CA ASN A 215 -21.45 -30.86 29.17
C ASN A 215 -21.03 -29.47 28.70
N ILE A 216 -22.02 -28.61 28.46
CA ILE A 216 -21.85 -27.24 27.97
C ILE A 216 -22.59 -26.35 28.98
N ASP A 217 -21.92 -26.08 30.10
CA ASP A 217 -22.30 -25.09 31.12
C ASP A 217 -21.57 -23.77 30.85
#